data_AF-A0A9D1VM15-F1
#
_entry.id   AF-A0A9D1VM15-F1
#
_cell.length_a   1.000
_cell.length_b   1.000
_cell.length_c   1.000
_cell.angle_alpha   90.00
_cell.angle_beta   90.00
_cell.angle_gamma   90.00
#
_symmetry.space_group_name_H-M   'P 1'
#
loop_
_entity.id
_entity.type
_entity.pdbx_description
1 polymer ?
#
loop_
_entity_poly.entity_id
_entity_poly.type
_entity_poly.pdbx_seq_one_letter_code
_entity_poly.pdbx_strand_id
1 'polypeptide(L)'
;MKNEMEINGDYQNVWKEAKKTTASLGWSGKFIEAGVPMLLLYLFEGEEMEKGMTYMRGKVKDYLNYKEEYGEPDFAERFSVWKKIVVIPENDKKKILQYLQKIIDERIEVIVSCQHRGSYRKAAGLGAALGEVEEVMGIKYGKTIRLRKYLNQFPRHRAFKKEIDIFL
;
A
#
# COMPACT_ATOMS: atom_id res chain seq x y z
N MET A 1 7.60 -24.05 4.10
CA MET A 1 7.51 -23.93 2.63
C MET A 1 6.19 -23.29 2.15
N LYS A 2 5.81 -22.11 2.68
CA LYS A 2 4.81 -21.23 2.03
C LYS A 2 5.31 -19.79 1.84
N ASN A 3 6.38 -19.41 2.52
CA ASN A 3 6.91 -18.04 2.52
C ASN A 3 7.96 -17.78 1.42
N GLU A 4 8.55 -18.80 0.80
CA GLU A 4 9.61 -18.60 -0.20
C GLU A 4 9.08 -18.23 -1.60
N MET A 5 7.87 -18.69 -1.97
CA MET A 5 7.29 -18.36 -3.29
C MET A 5 6.70 -16.94 -3.39
N GLU A 6 6.38 -16.28 -2.28
CA GLU A 6 5.82 -14.91 -2.28
C GLU A 6 6.90 -13.82 -2.24
N ILE A 7 8.13 -14.15 -1.85
CA ILE A 7 9.21 -13.18 -1.58
C ILE A 7 10.28 -13.15 -2.70
N ASN A 8 10.26 -14.05 -3.67
CA ASN A 8 11.31 -14.15 -4.70
C ASN A 8 11.17 -13.19 -5.92
N GLY A 9 10.47 -12.07 -5.78
CA GLY A 9 10.56 -10.99 -6.79
C GLY A 9 9.68 -11.12 -8.01
N ASP A 10 8.66 -11.97 -7.94
CA ASP A 10 7.64 -12.02 -8.97
C ASP A 10 6.50 -11.03 -8.65
N TYR A 11 6.71 -9.76 -8.98
CA TYR A 11 5.66 -8.74 -8.90
C TYR A 11 4.43 -9.15 -9.73
N GLN A 12 4.58 -9.95 -10.80
CA GLN A 12 3.48 -10.38 -11.64
C GLN A 12 2.59 -11.36 -10.89
N ASN A 13 3.17 -12.27 -10.11
CA ASN A 13 2.40 -13.16 -9.25
C ASN A 13 1.67 -12.39 -8.15
N VAL A 14 2.34 -11.45 -7.46
CA VAL A 14 1.69 -10.59 -6.45
C VAL A 14 0.53 -9.84 -7.08
N TRP A 15 0.73 -9.25 -8.27
CA TRP A 15 -0.30 -8.52 -8.99
C TRP A 15 -1.46 -9.42 -9.41
N LYS A 16 -1.17 -10.61 -9.94
CA LYS A 16 -2.16 -11.61 -10.33
C LYS A 16 -3.01 -12.07 -9.16
N GLU A 17 -2.39 -12.41 -8.02
CA GLU A 17 -3.10 -12.87 -6.83
C GLU A 17 -3.93 -11.75 -6.19
N ALA A 18 -3.40 -10.51 -6.13
CA ALA A 18 -4.16 -9.36 -5.65
C ALA A 18 -5.44 -9.13 -6.48
N LYS A 19 -5.34 -9.27 -7.80
CA LYS A 19 -6.48 -9.11 -8.73
C LYS A 19 -7.56 -10.17 -8.61
N LYS A 20 -7.29 -11.34 -7.99
CA LYS A 20 -8.34 -12.36 -7.75
C LYS A 20 -9.43 -11.85 -6.80
N THR A 21 -9.09 -10.93 -5.90
CA THR A 21 -10.08 -10.27 -5.06
C THR A 21 -10.56 -9.00 -5.73
N THR A 22 -11.76 -9.05 -6.31
CA THR A 22 -12.41 -7.89 -6.92
C THR A 22 -13.34 -7.15 -5.95
N ALA A 23 -13.65 -7.77 -4.81
CA ALA A 23 -14.50 -7.17 -3.79
C ALA A 23 -13.75 -6.07 -3.02
N SER A 24 -14.37 -4.90 -2.89
CA SER A 24 -13.88 -3.80 -2.06
C SER A 24 -14.06 -4.08 -0.55
N LEU A 25 -14.89 -5.05 -0.17
CA LEU A 25 -15.09 -5.52 1.22
C LEU A 25 -14.46 -6.89 1.49
N GLY A 26 -14.23 -7.18 2.77
CA GLY A 26 -13.75 -8.49 3.21
C GLY A 26 -12.31 -8.83 2.78
N TRP A 27 -11.41 -7.83 2.78
CA TRP A 27 -9.98 -8.06 2.52
C TRP A 27 -9.30 -8.82 3.66
N SER A 28 -9.84 -8.74 4.87
CA SER A 28 -9.24 -9.36 6.05
C SER A 28 -9.05 -10.87 5.84
N GLY A 29 -7.82 -11.33 6.06
CA GLY A 29 -7.46 -12.75 5.87
C GLY A 29 -7.35 -13.19 4.40
N LYS A 30 -7.43 -12.26 3.44
CA LYS A 30 -7.17 -12.52 2.02
C LYS A 30 -5.85 -11.90 1.59
N PHE A 31 -5.22 -12.48 0.57
CA PHE A 31 -3.93 -12.00 0.06
C PHE A 31 -3.92 -10.51 -0.33
N ILE A 32 -5.01 -9.97 -0.88
CA ILE A 32 -5.11 -8.55 -1.28
C ILE A 32 -4.76 -7.57 -0.14
N GLU A 33 -4.98 -7.96 1.13
CA GLU A 33 -4.61 -7.18 2.30
C GLU A 33 -3.11 -6.90 2.40
N ALA A 34 -2.26 -7.79 1.88
CA ALA A 34 -0.81 -7.64 1.81
C ALA A 34 -0.31 -7.36 0.39
N GLY A 35 -0.96 -7.93 -0.63
CA GLY A 35 -0.59 -7.74 -2.03
C GLY A 35 -0.68 -6.28 -2.49
N VAL A 36 -1.71 -5.53 -2.08
CA VAL A 36 -1.82 -4.10 -2.40
C VAL A 36 -0.66 -3.28 -1.77
N PRO A 37 -0.37 -3.42 -0.46
CA PRO A 37 0.83 -2.84 0.14
C PRO A 37 2.15 -3.24 -0.54
N MET A 38 2.31 -4.52 -0.93
CA MET A 38 3.52 -4.98 -1.65
C MET A 38 3.68 -4.29 -3.00
N LEU A 39 2.60 -4.17 -3.78
CA LEU A 39 2.62 -3.46 -5.06
C LEU A 39 2.95 -1.97 -4.91
N LEU A 40 2.43 -1.31 -3.86
CA LEU A 40 2.81 0.07 -3.52
C LEU A 40 4.32 0.18 -3.26
N LEU A 41 4.87 -0.73 -2.45
CA LEU A 41 6.30 -0.74 -2.14
C LEU A 41 7.18 -1.04 -3.36
N TYR A 42 6.70 -1.87 -4.30
CA TYR A 42 7.40 -2.12 -5.56
C TYR A 42 7.44 -0.90 -6.47
N LEU A 43 6.36 -0.12 -6.54
CA LEU A 43 6.31 1.09 -7.38
C LEU A 43 7.02 2.29 -6.75
N PHE A 44 7.19 2.31 -5.43
CA PHE A 44 7.80 3.43 -4.75
C PHE A 44 9.31 3.47 -5.01
N GLU A 45 9.80 4.36 -5.87
CA GLU A 45 11.24 4.49 -6.21
C GLU A 45 11.96 5.64 -5.48
N GLY A 46 11.32 6.28 -4.50
CA GLY A 46 11.94 7.30 -3.66
C GLY A 46 13.03 6.74 -2.72
N GLU A 47 13.97 7.61 -2.35
CA GLU A 47 15.07 7.29 -1.43
C GLU A 47 14.57 7.12 0.01
N GLU A 48 13.69 8.02 0.47
CA GLU A 48 13.16 8.02 1.83
C GLU A 48 11.66 7.71 1.84
N MET A 49 11.26 6.76 2.69
CA MET A 49 9.85 6.44 2.89
C MET A 49 9.21 7.44 3.85
N GLU A 50 8.15 8.09 3.40
CA GLU A 50 7.28 8.87 4.27
C GLU A 50 6.34 7.97 5.11
N LYS A 51 5.44 8.60 5.87
CA LYS A 51 4.58 7.91 6.85
C LYS A 51 3.69 6.85 6.22
N GLY A 52 3.14 7.09 5.02
CA GLY A 52 2.28 6.15 4.31
C GLY A 52 3.02 4.88 3.91
N MET A 53 4.14 5.03 3.21
CA MET A 53 4.97 3.91 2.77
C MET A 53 5.59 3.16 3.95
N THR A 54 6.03 3.87 4.99
CA THR A 54 6.52 3.26 6.24
C THR A 54 5.43 2.40 6.90
N TYR A 55 4.20 2.89 6.95
CA TYR A 55 3.07 2.13 7.46
C TYR A 55 2.78 0.89 6.61
N MET A 56 2.82 0.99 5.28
CA MET A 56 2.65 -0.16 4.38
C MET A 56 3.75 -1.19 4.52
N ARG A 57 5.01 -0.77 4.65
CA ARG A 57 6.15 -1.67 4.92
C ARG A 57 5.91 -2.46 6.21
N GLY A 58 5.44 -1.81 7.27
CA GLY A 58 5.06 -2.48 8.52
C GLY A 58 3.93 -3.51 8.31
N LYS A 59 2.89 -3.17 7.54
CA LYS A 59 1.81 -4.11 7.22
C LYS A 59 2.29 -5.35 6.45
N VAL A 60 3.23 -5.19 5.53
CA VAL A 60 3.84 -6.31 4.81
C VAL A 60 4.70 -7.15 5.74
N LYS A 61 5.52 -6.52 6.59
CA LYS A 61 6.32 -7.20 7.62
C LYS A 61 5.45 -8.09 8.51
N ASP A 62 4.34 -7.52 9.02
CA ASP A 62 3.37 -8.24 9.86
C ASP A 62 2.79 -9.46 9.13
N TYR A 63 2.35 -9.27 7.88
CA TYR A 63 1.72 -10.33 7.10
C TYR A 63 2.67 -11.50 6.82
N LEU A 64 3.93 -11.19 6.52
CA LEU A 64 4.97 -12.19 6.29
C LEU A 64 5.42 -12.87 7.60
N ASN A 65 4.96 -12.38 8.77
CA ASN A 65 5.42 -12.79 10.08
C ASN A 65 6.96 -12.76 10.16
N TYR A 66 7.56 -11.72 9.56
CA TYR A 66 9.01 -11.59 9.50
C TYR A 66 9.56 -11.35 10.91
N LYS A 67 10.38 -12.28 11.38
CA LYS A 67 11.08 -12.17 12.65
C LYS A 67 12.54 -11.87 12.37
N GLU A 68 13.05 -10.83 13.01
CA GLU A 68 14.47 -10.52 13.00
C GLU A 68 15.18 -11.52 13.91
N GLU A 69 16.03 -12.35 13.32
CA GLU A 69 16.91 -13.25 14.07
C GLU A 69 18.26 -12.57 14.31
N TYR A 70 19.00 -13.02 15.32
CA TYR A 70 20.29 -12.43 15.66
C TYR A 70 21.28 -12.55 14.49
N GLY A 71 21.76 -11.41 13.97
CA GLY A 71 22.67 -11.35 12.83
C GLY A 71 21.99 -11.29 11.46
N GLU A 72 20.66 -11.33 11.39
CA GLU A 72 19.92 -11.12 10.14
C GLU A 72 19.61 -9.63 9.93
N PRO A 73 19.60 -9.16 8.66
CA PRO A 73 19.22 -7.79 8.34
C PRO A 73 17.78 -7.52 8.74
N ASP A 74 17.50 -6.26 9.08
CA ASP A 74 16.13 -5.86 9.36
C ASP A 74 15.25 -5.99 8.11
N PHE A 75 13.92 -5.93 8.31
CA PHE A 75 13.00 -6.10 7.18
C PHE A 75 13.20 -5.03 6.09
N ALA A 76 13.61 -3.81 6.44
CA ALA A 76 13.80 -2.73 5.49
C ALA A 76 15.03 -2.98 4.60
N GLU A 77 16.13 -3.46 5.19
CA GLU A 77 17.33 -3.86 4.47
C GLU A 77 17.04 -5.01 3.50
N ARG A 78 16.37 -6.07 4.00
CA ARG A 78 16.02 -7.23 3.16
C ARG A 78 15.06 -6.85 2.03
N PHE A 79 14.07 -6.01 2.33
CA PHE A 79 13.14 -5.47 1.33
C PHE A 79 13.88 -4.62 0.28
N SER A 80 14.89 -3.84 0.68
CA SER A 80 15.67 -3.01 -0.24
C SER A 80 16.50 -3.85 -1.22
N VAL A 81 17.12 -4.93 -0.75
CA VAL A 81 17.81 -5.90 -1.62
C VAL A 81 16.82 -6.52 -2.60
N TRP A 82 15.65 -6.92 -2.10
CA TRP A 82 14.59 -7.50 -2.92
C TRP A 82 14.12 -6.56 -4.03
N LYS A 83 13.87 -5.29 -3.70
CA LYS A 83 13.45 -4.30 -4.68
C LYS A 83 14.47 -4.09 -5.80
N LYS A 84 15.78 -4.17 -5.50
CA LYS A 84 16.85 -4.01 -6.50
C LYS A 84 16.88 -5.13 -7.55
N ILE A 85 16.42 -6.33 -7.21
CA ILE A 85 16.37 -7.45 -8.15
C ILE A 85 15.08 -7.47 -8.98
N VAL A 86 14.04 -6.75 -8.54
CA VAL A 86 12.74 -6.68 -9.23
C VAL A 86 12.76 -5.56 -10.26
N VAL A 87 12.84 -5.93 -11.54
CA VAL A 87 12.71 -4.97 -12.65
C VAL A 87 11.28 -5.01 -13.17
N ILE A 88 10.54 -3.92 -12.99
CA ILE A 88 9.18 -3.76 -13.50
C ILE A 88 9.22 -2.88 -14.76
N PRO A 89 8.79 -3.40 -15.93
CA PRO A 89 8.69 -2.59 -17.13
C PRO A 89 7.77 -1.38 -16.92
N GLU A 90 8.12 -0.23 -17.51
CA GLU A 90 7.37 1.03 -17.36
C GLU A 90 5.88 0.89 -17.72
N ASN A 91 5.56 0.10 -18.74
CA ASN A 91 4.18 -0.20 -19.13
C ASN A 91 3.40 -0.91 -18.00
N ASP A 92 4.06 -1.84 -17.29
CA ASP A 92 3.44 -2.57 -16.20
C ASP A 92 3.37 -1.73 -14.92
N LYS A 93 4.37 -0.88 -14.64
CA LYS A 93 4.27 0.13 -13.57
C LYS A 93 3.01 0.98 -13.73
N LYS A 94 2.74 1.48 -14.93
CA LYS A 94 1.54 2.28 -15.24
C LYS A 94 0.24 1.50 -15.01
N LYS A 95 0.17 0.24 -15.47
CA LYS A 95 -1.02 -0.60 -15.25
C LYS A 95 -1.23 -0.96 -13.78
N ILE A 96 -0.16 -1.24 -13.04
CA ILE A 96 -0.21 -1.50 -11.60
C ILE A 96 -0.69 -0.24 -10.88
N LEU A 97 -0.16 0.94 -11.21
CA LEU A 97 -0.62 2.21 -10.63
C LEU A 97 -2.11 2.44 -10.89
N GLN A 98 -2.59 2.26 -12.12
CA GLN A 98 -4.01 2.39 -12.44
C GLN A 98 -4.89 1.42 -11.64
N TYR A 99 -4.44 0.17 -11.48
CA TYR A 99 -5.11 -0.81 -10.64
C TYR A 99 -5.14 -0.36 -9.18
N LEU A 100 -4.01 0.09 -8.63
CA LEU A 100 -3.89 0.57 -7.25
C LEU A 100 -4.79 1.79 -7.01
N GLN A 101 -4.80 2.75 -7.93
CA GLN A 101 -5.69 3.91 -7.88
C GLN A 101 -7.15 3.50 -7.76
N LYS A 102 -7.63 2.61 -8.63
CA LYS A 102 -9.00 2.13 -8.60
C LYS A 102 -9.32 1.40 -7.30
N ILE A 103 -8.53 0.38 -6.97
CA ILE A 103 -8.87 -0.55 -5.89
C ILE A 103 -8.76 0.08 -4.50
N ILE A 104 -7.83 1.03 -4.31
CA ILE A 104 -7.66 1.76 -3.05
C ILE A 104 -8.77 2.80 -2.89
N ASP A 105 -9.10 3.57 -3.93
CA ASP A 105 -10.19 4.55 -3.86
C ASP A 105 -11.53 3.85 -3.53
N GLU A 106 -11.85 2.75 -4.21
CA GLU A 106 -13.04 1.94 -3.93
C GLU A 106 -13.05 1.38 -2.49
N ARG A 107 -11.89 0.91 -2.01
CA ARG A 107 -11.75 0.37 -0.65
C ARG A 107 -11.97 1.46 0.41
N ILE A 108 -11.41 2.65 0.21
CA ILE A 108 -11.58 3.79 1.12
C ILE A 108 -13.04 4.22 1.13
N GLU A 109 -13.67 4.37 -0.04
CA GLU A 109 -15.06 4.78 -0.16
C GLU A 109 -16.00 3.85 0.60
N VAL A 110 -15.84 2.54 0.45
CA VAL A 110 -16.67 1.58 1.16
C VAL A 110 -16.38 1.56 2.67
N ILE A 111 -15.11 1.61 3.09
CA ILE A 111 -14.76 1.69 4.52
C ILE A 111 -15.42 2.90 5.18
N VAL A 112 -15.32 4.08 4.58
CA VAL A 112 -15.74 5.34 5.18
C VAL A 112 -17.26 5.49 5.12
N SER A 113 -17.88 5.16 3.98
CA SER A 113 -19.34 5.26 3.78
C SER A 113 -20.11 4.26 4.64
N CYS A 114 -19.60 3.04 4.79
CA CYS A 114 -20.18 2.03 5.69
C CYS A 114 -19.71 2.16 7.15
N GLN A 115 -18.97 3.22 7.48
CA GLN A 115 -18.53 3.55 8.83
C GLN A 115 -17.73 2.45 9.55
N HIS A 116 -16.89 1.71 8.82
CA HIS A 116 -15.99 0.72 9.41
C HIS A 116 -14.80 1.39 10.14
N ARG A 117 -15.08 2.08 11.25
CA ARG A 117 -14.12 2.95 11.97
C ARG A 117 -12.83 2.26 12.36
N GLY A 118 -12.87 0.97 12.71
CA GLY A 118 -11.69 0.16 13.01
C GLY A 118 -10.73 -0.03 11.83
N SER A 119 -11.16 0.30 10.61
CA SER A 119 -10.34 0.26 9.40
C SER A 119 -9.92 1.63 8.87
N TYR A 120 -10.28 2.73 9.57
CA TYR A 120 -10.01 4.10 9.09
C TYR A 120 -8.51 4.39 8.98
N ARG A 121 -7.70 3.98 9.97
CA ARG A 121 -6.24 4.17 9.92
C ARG A 121 -5.61 3.46 8.74
N LYS A 122 -6.07 2.23 8.46
CA LYS A 122 -5.62 1.45 7.31
C LYS A 122 -6.00 2.12 5.99
N ALA A 123 -7.24 2.62 5.88
CA ALA A 123 -7.71 3.37 4.73
C ALA A 123 -6.88 4.64 4.49
N ALA A 124 -6.62 5.42 5.54
CA ALA A 124 -5.80 6.63 5.48
C ALA A 124 -4.35 6.31 5.05
N GLY A 125 -3.75 5.27 5.64
CA GLY A 125 -2.40 4.82 5.27
C GLY A 125 -2.29 4.36 3.83
N LEU A 126 -3.31 3.67 3.29
CA LEU A 126 -3.34 3.26 1.87
C LEU A 126 -3.41 4.48 0.96
N GLY A 127 -4.25 5.46 1.32
CA GLY A 127 -4.35 6.72 0.61
C GLY A 127 -3.03 7.51 0.59
N ALA A 128 -2.34 7.57 1.73
CA ALA A 128 -1.06 8.25 1.86
C ALA A 128 0.03 7.57 1.02
N ALA A 129 0.22 6.25 1.19
CA ALA A 129 1.22 5.48 0.45
C ALA A 129 1.03 5.57 -1.07
N LEU A 130 -0.22 5.57 -1.52
CA LEU A 130 -0.54 5.73 -2.94
C LEU A 130 -0.18 7.12 -3.46
N GLY A 131 -0.47 8.18 -2.70
CA GLY A 131 -0.05 9.52 -3.09
C GLY A 131 1.47 9.72 -3.04
N GLU A 132 2.18 9.03 -2.14
CA GLU A 132 3.65 9.01 -2.11
C GLU A 132 4.23 8.30 -3.36
N VAL A 133 3.61 7.20 -3.83
CA VAL A 133 3.96 6.56 -5.12
C VAL A 133 3.72 7.52 -6.28
N GLU A 134 2.57 8.19 -6.30
CA GLU A 134 2.26 9.19 -7.33
C GLU A 134 3.27 10.34 -7.37
N GLU A 135 3.76 10.74 -6.20
CA GLU A 135 4.75 11.82 -6.08
C GLU A 135 6.10 11.44 -6.67
N VAL A 136 6.63 10.25 -6.33
CA VAL A 136 7.88 9.76 -6.93
C VAL A 136 7.73 9.47 -8.43
N MET A 137 6.50 9.20 -8.90
CA MET A 137 6.18 9.03 -10.32
C MET A 137 5.86 10.36 -11.04
N GLY A 138 6.10 11.51 -10.41
CA GLY A 138 6.09 12.83 -11.06
C GLY A 138 4.90 13.73 -10.73
N ILE A 139 3.95 13.29 -9.90
CA ILE A 139 2.84 14.14 -9.44
C ILE A 139 3.29 14.94 -8.22
N LYS A 140 3.75 16.17 -8.43
CA LYS A 140 4.18 17.06 -7.35
C LYS A 140 3.14 17.14 -6.23
N TYR A 141 3.54 16.88 -4.98
CA TYR A 141 2.66 16.82 -3.81
C TYR A 141 1.57 15.75 -3.87
N GLY A 142 1.83 14.63 -4.54
CA GLY A 142 0.88 13.52 -4.75
C GLY A 142 0.22 13.06 -3.45
N LYS A 143 0.99 12.91 -2.36
CA LYS A 143 0.45 12.54 -1.03
C LYS A 143 -0.59 13.55 -0.55
N THR A 144 -0.24 14.83 -0.57
CA THR A 144 -1.12 15.91 -0.11
C THR A 144 -2.38 16.03 -0.97
N ILE A 145 -2.24 15.93 -2.29
CA ILE A 145 -3.37 15.97 -3.23
C ILE A 145 -4.34 14.82 -2.94
N ARG A 146 -3.81 13.60 -2.79
CA ARG A 146 -4.59 12.38 -2.53
C ARG A 146 -5.34 12.46 -1.21
N LEU A 147 -4.67 12.84 -0.13
CA LEU A 147 -5.28 12.95 1.20
C LEU A 147 -6.34 14.07 1.24
N ARG A 148 -6.08 15.23 0.63
CA ARG A 148 -7.06 16.33 0.54
C ARG A 148 -8.29 15.95 -0.29
N LYS A 149 -8.12 15.18 -1.38
CA LYS A 149 -9.26 14.61 -2.14
C LYS A 149 -10.20 13.83 -1.22
N TYR A 150 -9.67 12.95 -0.36
CA TYR A 150 -10.52 12.19 0.57
C TYR A 150 -11.14 13.06 1.67
N LEU A 151 -10.43 14.06 2.20
CA LEU A 151 -11.00 15.01 3.17
C LEU A 151 -12.20 15.78 2.59
N ASN A 152 -12.15 16.13 1.31
CA ASN A 152 -13.22 16.79 0.57
C ASN A 152 -14.37 15.84 0.24
N GLN A 153 -14.07 14.58 -0.10
CA GLN A 153 -15.07 13.55 -0.39
C GLN A 153 -15.87 13.15 0.87
N PHE A 154 -15.24 13.13 2.04
CA PHE A 154 -15.86 12.70 3.31
C PHE A 154 -15.91 13.83 4.37
N PRO A 155 -16.60 14.96 4.09
CA PRO A 155 -16.49 16.16 4.91
C PRO A 155 -17.05 15.99 6.33
N ARG A 156 -17.99 15.05 6.53
CA ARG A 156 -18.68 14.81 7.80
C ARG A 156 -18.06 13.66 8.63
N HIS A 157 -17.04 12.96 8.12
CA HIS A 157 -16.44 11.81 8.79
C HIS A 157 -15.26 12.21 9.68
N ARG A 158 -15.53 12.95 10.77
CA ARG A 158 -14.47 13.51 11.67
C ARG A 158 -13.45 12.47 12.16
N ALA A 159 -13.90 11.26 12.49
CA ALA A 159 -12.99 10.20 12.93
C ALA A 159 -12.03 9.76 11.81
N PHE A 160 -12.48 9.69 10.55
CA PHE A 160 -11.61 9.38 9.42
C PHE A 160 -10.62 10.52 9.15
N LYS A 161 -11.09 11.78 9.25
CA LYS A 161 -10.22 12.95 9.10
C LYS A 161 -9.06 12.94 10.09
N LYS A 162 -9.30 12.60 11.35
CA LYS A 162 -8.23 12.43 12.36
C LYS A 162 -7.19 11.40 11.94
N GLU A 163 -7.61 10.30 11.32
CA GLU A 163 -6.66 9.30 10.81
C GLU A 163 -5.88 9.83 9.61
N ILE A 164 -6.49 10.63 8.72
CA ILE A 164 -5.80 11.29 7.61
C ILE A 164 -4.74 12.28 8.13
N ASP A 165 -5.05 13.05 9.17
CA ASP A 165 -4.13 14.05 9.76
C ASP A 165 -2.84 13.42 10.31
N ILE A 166 -2.86 12.13 10.66
CA ILE A 166 -1.65 11.39 11.08
C ILE A 166 -0.66 11.29 9.91
N PHE A 167 -1.15 11.18 8.67
CA PHE A 167 -0.34 10.92 7.46
C PHE A 167 -0.04 12.16 6.61
N LEU A 168 -0.78 13.26 6.79
CA LEU A 168 -0.40 14.58 6.29
C LEU A 168 0.98 14.98 6.85
#